data_AF-A0A6S6VW39-F1
#
_entry.id   AF-A0A6S6VW39-F1
#
_cell.length_a   1.000
_cell.length_b   1.000
_cell.length_c   1.000
_cell.angle_alpha   90.00
_cell.angle_beta   90.00
_cell.angle_gamma   90.00
#
_symmetry.space_group_name_H-M   'P 1'
#
loop_
_entity.id
_entity.type
_entity.pdbx_description
1 polymer ?
#
loop_
_entity_poly.entity_id
_entity_poly.type
_entity_poly.pdbx_seq_one_letter_code
_entity_poly.pdbx_strand_id
1 'polypeptide(L)'
;MEPPQSFSNYRFPSWSECESVREKADALPDMLVVPIEDSVHDVILEGWEDTWVAKARYQGPHLPEPKIDFVYNWVNGSQPELITTMRPYEINSSLNDEEGIWLASHGANRYREWNELRYSMRSVEMYAGTFLNRVQILVNAYEKSSTDGSAVGKMGKQSPHWLREDAHQVQVLSQEEFFGSEERKCLPTFDSLTIENQLYNTKSDTDRLFALSDDMFLGKPHSASDLYSPLFGPTLGFKDNAYNTLSPPTEKDAERFGEKPFLIYTSWLLNRRFGARKRKGQVHFGHSLSRVVMREAITSFPGPALRSAAQRFRGETGFQIYSWNIAFHYAIERHREALLYSYVMMRSDADDDGYLDWSERGHILRDIEEGMNNEPPEQYRRRIYYNVSDHLEEAGLQPPKVNTEIVWTSLDGPIMIKDLDCDTFDADECLAPGFSTQSSDAQARSPVFSTAAIFGRVSREYPRCGDCLIKLVLNRRRSGLGPLLPHAAKKLHRREVIVKALMKYQYTIVQPDAAFHMVTDAQQAEHTLLRPYIKHNKKVGQMCLNDDVLTQDEGELEAVRTVMSRLFEGLFPNKSRFEL
;
A
#
# COMPACT_ATOMS: atom_id res chain seq x y z
N MET A 1 24.20 1.83 -11.12
CA MET A 1 22.99 2.19 -11.87
C MET A 1 23.26 1.86 -13.32
N GLU A 2 22.48 0.96 -13.92
CA GLU A 2 22.50 0.81 -15.38
C GLU A 2 22.10 2.15 -16.02
N PRO A 3 22.73 2.54 -17.13
CA PRO A 3 22.32 3.75 -17.85
C PRO A 3 20.85 3.62 -18.28
N PRO A 4 20.10 4.74 -18.37
CA PRO A 4 18.74 4.70 -18.89
C PRO A 4 18.75 4.03 -20.26
N GLN A 5 17.99 2.93 -20.41
CA GLN A 5 17.78 2.30 -21.71
C GLN A 5 17.19 3.35 -22.65
N SER A 6 17.84 3.59 -23.79
CA SER A 6 17.29 4.50 -24.80
C SER A 6 16.08 3.85 -25.45
N PHE A 7 14.89 4.33 -25.11
CA PHE A 7 13.61 3.91 -25.73
C PHE A 7 13.35 4.60 -27.08
N SER A 8 14.37 5.22 -27.69
CA SER A 8 14.25 5.95 -28.96
C SER A 8 13.72 5.09 -30.13
N ASN A 9 13.87 3.78 -30.05
CA ASN A 9 13.41 2.80 -31.04
C ASN A 9 12.33 1.85 -30.48
N TYR A 10 11.72 2.17 -29.34
CA TYR A 10 10.66 1.36 -28.76
C TYR A 10 9.45 1.29 -29.69
N ARG A 11 8.80 0.13 -29.70
CA ARG A 11 7.50 -0.13 -30.35
C ARG A 11 6.66 -0.93 -29.38
N PHE A 12 5.34 -0.81 -29.48
CA PHE A 12 4.48 -1.66 -28.67
C PHE A 12 4.73 -3.15 -29.00
N PRO A 13 4.77 -4.01 -27.97
CA PRO A 13 4.86 -5.45 -28.14
C PRO A 13 3.73 -6.00 -29.00
N SER A 14 4.02 -7.11 -29.67
CA SER A 14 3.02 -7.90 -30.37
C SER A 14 2.07 -8.60 -29.39
N TRP A 15 0.88 -8.96 -29.86
CA TRP A 15 -0.06 -9.79 -29.10
C TRP A 15 0.56 -11.12 -28.67
N SER A 16 1.36 -11.75 -29.52
CA SER A 16 2.07 -13.00 -29.22
C SER A 16 3.09 -12.87 -28.08
N GLU A 17 3.73 -11.70 -27.95
CA GLU A 17 4.63 -11.45 -26.82
C GLU A 17 3.84 -11.40 -25.50
N CYS A 18 2.67 -10.75 -25.50
CA CYS A 18 1.83 -10.72 -24.30
C CYS A 18 1.19 -12.09 -23.99
N GLU A 19 0.79 -12.87 -25.01
CA GLU A 19 0.33 -14.24 -24.79
C GLU A 19 1.41 -15.10 -24.12
N SER A 20 2.67 -14.97 -24.53
CA SER A 20 3.78 -15.68 -23.87
C SER A 20 3.92 -15.32 -22.37
N VAL A 21 3.57 -14.08 -22.00
CA VAL A 21 3.55 -13.64 -20.60
C VAL A 21 2.39 -14.28 -19.85
N ARG A 22 1.21 -14.40 -20.47
CA ARG A 22 0.04 -15.07 -19.90
C ARG A 22 0.31 -16.55 -19.65
N GLU A 23 0.85 -17.25 -20.65
CA GLU A 23 1.26 -18.66 -20.52
C GLU A 23 2.29 -18.84 -19.39
N LYS A 24 3.27 -17.94 -19.30
CA LYS A 24 4.24 -17.93 -18.20
C LYS A 24 3.58 -17.70 -16.86
N ALA A 25 2.60 -16.82 -16.77
CA ALA A 25 1.89 -16.52 -15.54
C ALA A 25 1.11 -17.74 -15.02
N ASP A 26 0.57 -18.56 -15.92
CA ASP A 26 -0.13 -19.80 -15.56
C ASP A 26 0.82 -20.93 -15.11
N ALA A 27 2.09 -20.88 -15.53
CA ALA A 27 3.13 -21.78 -15.05
C ALA A 27 3.75 -21.36 -13.70
N LEU A 28 3.51 -20.14 -13.24
CA LEU A 28 4.04 -19.63 -11.97
C LEU A 28 3.13 -20.01 -10.78
N PRO A 29 3.70 -20.22 -9.58
CA PRO A 29 2.90 -20.45 -8.40
C PRO A 29 2.06 -19.21 -8.05
N ASP A 30 0.91 -19.43 -7.43
CA ASP A 30 0.07 -18.33 -6.95
C ASP A 30 0.75 -17.49 -5.87
N MET A 31 1.61 -18.12 -5.06
CA MET A 31 2.18 -17.52 -3.86
C MET A 31 3.54 -18.13 -3.53
N LEU A 32 4.47 -17.28 -3.10
CA LEU A 32 5.75 -17.63 -2.50
C LEU A 32 5.78 -17.20 -1.03
N VAL A 33 6.47 -17.97 -0.20
CA VAL A 33 6.75 -17.63 1.19
C VAL A 33 8.20 -17.21 1.28
N VAL A 34 8.44 -15.91 1.49
CA VAL A 34 9.80 -15.36 1.65
C VAL A 34 10.20 -15.38 3.13
N PRO A 35 11.32 -16.02 3.51
CA PRO A 35 11.85 -16.00 4.86
C PRO A 35 12.09 -14.58 5.37
N ILE A 36 12.02 -14.37 6.69
CA ILE A 36 12.24 -13.03 7.28
C ILE A 36 13.68 -12.57 7.07
N GLU A 37 14.63 -13.50 7.19
CA GLU A 37 16.06 -13.29 6.99
C GLU A 37 16.33 -12.74 5.58
N ASP A 38 15.75 -13.36 4.57
CA ASP A 38 15.88 -12.96 3.17
C ASP A 38 15.21 -11.61 2.90
N SER A 39 14.10 -11.32 3.58
CA SER A 39 13.41 -10.03 3.42
C SER A 39 14.16 -8.85 4.04
N VAL A 40 15.18 -9.06 4.88
CA VAL A 40 15.81 -7.95 5.63
C VAL A 40 17.32 -7.85 5.45
N HIS A 41 17.89 -8.64 4.54
CA HIS A 41 19.34 -8.66 4.29
C HIS A 41 19.90 -7.30 3.84
N ASP A 42 19.07 -6.47 3.21
CA ASP A 42 19.38 -5.13 2.70
C ASP A 42 19.09 -4.00 3.72
N VAL A 43 18.49 -4.33 4.87
CA VAL A 43 18.17 -3.35 5.92
C VAL A 43 19.40 -3.11 6.80
N ILE A 44 19.75 -1.84 6.94
CA ILE A 44 20.87 -1.38 7.77
C ILE A 44 20.30 -0.67 9.00
N LEU A 45 20.77 -1.03 10.19
CA LEU A 45 20.45 -0.37 11.44
C LEU A 45 21.58 0.59 11.84
N GLU A 46 21.22 1.72 12.43
CA GLU A 46 22.13 2.78 12.89
C GLU A 46 22.46 2.67 14.39
N GLY A 47 21.79 1.75 15.11
CA GLY A 47 22.10 1.36 16.50
C GLY A 47 21.10 1.86 17.54
N TRP A 48 20.16 2.73 17.19
CA TRP A 48 19.11 3.21 18.08
C TRP A 48 17.83 2.38 18.01
N GLU A 49 17.63 1.65 16.91
CA GLU A 49 16.39 0.97 16.53
C GLU A 49 16.02 -0.14 17.50
N ASP A 50 17.00 -0.89 18.01
CA ASP A 50 16.71 -1.96 18.98
C ASP A 50 16.12 -1.37 20.28
N THR A 51 16.67 -0.26 20.77
CA THR A 51 16.12 0.42 21.96
C THR A 51 14.74 0.99 21.68
N TRP A 52 14.54 1.58 20.50
CA TRP A 52 13.25 2.08 20.04
C TRP A 52 12.19 0.97 20.02
N VAL A 53 12.43 -0.10 19.27
CA VAL A 53 11.51 -1.23 19.11
C VAL A 53 11.27 -1.93 20.45
N ALA A 54 12.32 -2.19 21.23
CA ALA A 54 12.20 -2.96 22.46
C ALA A 54 11.50 -2.21 23.59
N LYS A 55 11.72 -0.90 23.70
CA LYS A 55 11.29 -0.10 24.87
C LYS A 55 10.30 1.02 24.55
N ALA A 56 10.08 1.33 23.28
CA ALA A 56 9.39 2.54 22.82
C ALA A 56 10.01 3.80 23.44
N ARG A 57 11.34 3.89 23.39
CA ARG A 57 12.10 5.05 23.87
C ARG A 57 13.15 5.41 22.84
N TYR A 58 13.08 6.62 22.30
CA TYR A 58 14.06 7.10 21.36
C TYR A 58 15.34 7.51 22.10
N GLN A 59 16.48 6.99 21.63
CA GLN A 59 17.83 7.30 22.13
C GLN A 59 18.79 7.32 20.95
N GLY A 60 18.51 8.17 19.97
CA GLY A 60 19.29 8.31 18.75
C GLY A 60 19.71 9.77 18.48
N PRO A 61 20.35 10.02 17.34
CA PRO A 61 20.67 11.37 16.89
C PRO A 61 19.39 12.16 16.52
N HIS A 62 19.53 13.44 16.19
CA HIS A 62 18.44 14.16 15.53
C HIS A 62 18.27 13.62 14.11
N LEU A 63 17.08 13.16 13.75
CA LEU A 63 16.79 12.62 12.43
C LEU A 63 16.43 13.74 11.45
N PRO A 64 16.91 13.67 10.19
CA PRO A 64 16.48 14.61 9.17
C PRO A 64 15.03 14.35 8.75
N GLU A 65 14.32 15.41 8.36
CA GLU A 65 13.00 15.29 7.71
C GLU A 65 13.08 14.38 6.48
N PRO A 66 12.25 13.32 6.39
CA PRO A 66 12.33 12.40 5.27
C PRO A 66 11.89 13.08 3.98
N LYS A 67 12.58 12.72 2.88
CA LYS A 67 12.23 13.15 1.53
C LYS A 67 11.34 12.10 0.86
N ILE A 68 10.25 12.56 0.24
CA ILE A 68 9.19 11.71 -0.31
C ILE A 68 8.94 12.07 -1.77
N ASP A 69 8.85 11.06 -2.64
CA ASP A 69 8.43 11.24 -4.02
C ASP A 69 6.92 11.34 -4.13
N PHE A 70 6.42 12.23 -4.97
CA PHE A 70 5.00 12.30 -5.31
C PHE A 70 4.81 11.68 -6.69
N VAL A 71 4.10 10.56 -6.76
CA VAL A 71 3.97 9.78 -7.99
C VAL A 71 2.53 9.83 -8.46
N TYR A 72 2.32 10.44 -9.61
CA TYR A 72 1.01 10.63 -10.23
C TYR A 72 0.76 9.59 -11.31
N ASN A 73 -0.42 8.98 -11.29
CA ASN A 73 -0.97 8.37 -12.49
C ASN A 73 -1.79 9.41 -13.23
N TRP A 74 -1.52 9.62 -14.53
CA TRP A 74 -2.21 10.62 -15.33
C TRP A 74 -2.32 10.22 -16.79
N VAL A 75 -3.43 10.60 -17.42
CA VAL A 75 -3.69 10.35 -18.83
C VAL A 75 -4.39 11.56 -19.44
N ASN A 76 -3.91 12.04 -20.58
CA ASN A 76 -4.69 12.99 -21.38
C ASN A 76 -5.54 12.21 -22.39
N GLY A 77 -6.76 11.88 -21.98
CA GLY A 77 -7.65 11.07 -22.80
C GLY A 77 -8.25 11.80 -24.01
N SER A 78 -8.16 13.13 -24.08
CA SER A 78 -8.58 13.92 -25.25
C SER A 78 -7.58 13.91 -26.41
N GLN A 79 -6.38 13.35 -26.20
CA GLN A 79 -5.32 13.35 -27.19
C GLN A 79 -5.63 12.39 -28.37
N PRO A 80 -5.71 12.88 -29.63
CA PRO A 80 -6.07 12.05 -30.78
C PRO A 80 -5.14 10.86 -31.03
N GLU A 81 -3.83 11.02 -30.79
CA GLU A 81 -2.87 9.93 -30.96
C GLU A 81 -3.06 8.81 -29.93
N LEU A 82 -3.42 9.16 -28.68
CA LEU A 82 -3.75 8.17 -27.66
C LEU A 82 -5.02 7.41 -28.02
N ILE A 83 -6.08 8.12 -28.43
CA ILE A 83 -7.35 7.51 -28.86
C ILE A 83 -7.10 6.54 -30.02
N THR A 84 -6.33 6.96 -31.02
CA THR A 84 -6.00 6.12 -32.19
C THR A 84 -5.15 4.91 -31.77
N THR A 85 -4.21 5.08 -30.84
CA THR A 85 -3.40 3.99 -30.28
C THR A 85 -4.24 2.97 -29.52
N MET A 86 -5.22 3.44 -28.74
CA MET A 86 -6.06 2.61 -27.87
C MET A 86 -7.12 1.83 -28.64
N ARG A 87 -7.67 2.42 -29.70
CA ARG A 87 -8.84 1.89 -30.43
C ARG A 87 -8.72 0.42 -30.87
N PRO A 88 -7.60 -0.08 -31.43
CA PRO A 88 -7.48 -1.48 -31.80
C PRO A 88 -7.56 -2.43 -30.60
N TYR A 89 -7.10 -1.99 -29.41
CA TYR A 89 -7.18 -2.78 -28.18
C TYR A 89 -8.60 -2.81 -27.62
N GLU A 90 -9.35 -1.70 -27.70
CA GLU A 90 -10.77 -1.67 -27.28
C GLU A 90 -11.62 -2.62 -28.12
N ILE A 91 -11.47 -2.58 -29.45
CA ILE A 91 -12.24 -3.41 -30.40
C ILE A 91 -11.99 -4.90 -30.14
N ASN A 92 -10.75 -5.26 -29.79
CA ASN A 92 -10.33 -6.64 -29.56
C ASN A 92 -10.44 -7.08 -28.09
N SER A 93 -10.96 -6.24 -27.19
CA SER A 93 -11.05 -6.58 -25.77
C SER A 93 -12.14 -7.62 -25.50
N SER A 94 -11.88 -8.51 -24.54
CA SER A 94 -12.87 -9.49 -24.04
C SER A 94 -14.07 -8.84 -23.33
N LEU A 95 -13.97 -7.55 -23.01
CA LEU A 95 -15.06 -6.80 -22.37
C LEU A 95 -16.12 -6.32 -23.37
N ASN A 96 -15.83 -6.37 -24.67
CA ASN A 96 -16.76 -5.91 -25.69
C ASN A 96 -17.87 -6.95 -25.91
N ASP A 97 -19.11 -6.57 -25.66
CA ASP A 97 -20.31 -7.34 -25.99
C ASP A 97 -20.63 -7.28 -27.50
N GLU A 98 -21.42 -8.24 -28.00
CA GLU A 98 -21.79 -8.30 -29.42
C GLU A 98 -22.55 -7.03 -29.87
N GLU A 99 -23.28 -6.41 -28.95
CA GLU A 99 -24.02 -5.17 -29.15
C GLU A 99 -23.15 -3.90 -29.10
N GLY A 100 -21.88 -4.01 -28.70
CA GLY A 100 -20.92 -2.90 -28.62
C GLY A 100 -21.22 -1.89 -27.51
N ILE A 101 -22.02 -2.26 -26.50
CA ILE A 101 -22.45 -1.39 -25.40
C ILE A 101 -21.24 -0.97 -24.56
N TRP A 102 -20.34 -1.91 -24.24
CA TRP A 102 -19.10 -1.60 -23.52
C TRP A 102 -18.27 -0.59 -24.31
N LEU A 103 -18.03 -0.84 -25.61
CA LEU A 103 -17.25 0.08 -26.45
C LEU A 103 -17.88 1.48 -26.56
N ALA A 104 -19.21 1.57 -26.58
CA ALA A 104 -19.93 2.84 -26.66
C ALA A 104 -19.95 3.62 -25.32
N SER A 105 -19.91 2.92 -24.19
CA SER A 105 -19.89 3.52 -22.85
C SER A 105 -18.48 3.70 -22.28
N HIS A 106 -17.49 3.00 -22.83
CA HIS A 106 -16.10 3.13 -22.47
C HIS A 106 -15.55 4.51 -22.86
N GLY A 107 -14.83 5.14 -21.94
CA GLY A 107 -14.05 6.34 -22.22
C GLY A 107 -14.75 7.70 -22.20
N ALA A 108 -16.09 7.80 -22.21
CA ALA A 108 -16.78 9.11 -22.24
C ALA A 108 -16.42 10.04 -21.06
N ASN A 109 -16.19 9.46 -19.86
CA ASN A 109 -15.87 10.21 -18.64
C ASN A 109 -14.44 9.97 -18.15
N ARG A 110 -13.86 8.80 -18.46
CA ARG A 110 -12.57 8.34 -17.90
C ARG A 110 -11.35 9.08 -18.43
N TYR A 111 -11.55 9.88 -19.47
CA TYR A 111 -10.52 10.47 -20.33
C TYR A 111 -10.65 12.00 -20.42
N ARG A 112 -11.60 12.57 -19.68
CA ARG A 112 -11.86 13.99 -19.60
C ARG A 112 -10.93 14.63 -18.56
N GLU A 113 -10.51 15.85 -18.85
CA GLU A 113 -9.55 16.61 -18.05
C GLU A 113 -10.10 18.01 -17.79
N TRP A 114 -10.10 18.41 -16.53
CA TRP A 114 -10.48 19.71 -15.97
C TRP A 114 -9.27 20.54 -15.47
N ASN A 115 -8.04 20.13 -15.78
CA ASN A 115 -6.75 20.62 -15.23
C ASN A 115 -6.43 20.08 -13.83
N GLU A 116 -6.98 18.95 -13.43
CA GLU A 116 -6.81 18.35 -12.10
C GLU A 116 -5.33 18.16 -11.77
N LEU A 117 -4.55 17.53 -12.66
CA LEU A 117 -3.13 17.29 -12.41
C LEU A 117 -2.36 18.58 -12.14
N ARG A 118 -2.66 19.64 -12.92
CA ARG A 118 -2.01 20.95 -12.78
C ARG A 118 -2.21 21.51 -11.38
N TYR A 119 -3.46 21.51 -10.93
CA TYR A 119 -3.83 22.06 -9.64
C TYR A 119 -3.49 21.14 -8.47
N SER A 120 -3.46 19.83 -8.69
CA SER A 120 -2.94 18.87 -7.72
C SER A 120 -1.46 19.09 -7.46
N MET A 121 -0.65 19.28 -8.51
CA MET A 121 0.77 19.60 -8.35
C MET A 121 1.01 20.95 -7.66
N ARG A 122 0.18 21.97 -7.93
CA ARG A 122 0.19 23.21 -7.13
C ARG A 122 -0.07 22.94 -5.66
N SER A 123 -1.05 22.09 -5.35
CA SER A 123 -1.39 21.72 -3.97
C SER A 123 -0.24 21.02 -3.25
N VAL A 124 0.49 20.14 -3.94
CA VAL A 124 1.68 19.46 -3.41
C VAL A 124 2.81 20.45 -3.17
N GLU A 125 3.11 21.34 -4.11
CA GLU A 125 4.15 22.35 -3.90
C GLU A 125 3.79 23.28 -2.73
N MET A 126 2.52 23.70 -2.65
CA MET A 126 2.03 24.61 -1.61
C MET A 126 2.07 23.98 -0.22
N TYR A 127 1.69 22.70 -0.09
CA TYR A 127 1.44 22.09 1.21
C TYR A 127 2.45 21.01 1.62
N ALA A 128 3.26 20.50 0.69
CA ALA A 128 4.26 19.47 0.93
C ALA A 128 5.65 19.81 0.35
N GLY A 129 5.83 21.01 -0.22
CA GLY A 129 7.05 21.40 -0.92
C GLY A 129 8.34 21.38 -0.08
N THR A 130 8.25 21.42 1.26
CA THR A 130 9.41 21.38 2.16
C THR A 130 10.08 20.00 2.22
N PHE A 131 9.30 18.93 2.05
CA PHE A 131 9.78 17.55 2.10
C PHE A 131 9.62 16.80 0.76
N LEU A 132 9.04 17.45 -0.25
CA LEU A 132 9.04 16.97 -1.64
C LEU A 132 10.46 16.65 -2.11
N ASN A 133 10.65 15.41 -2.59
CA ASN A 133 11.87 14.95 -3.22
C ASN A 133 11.83 15.17 -4.74
N ARG A 134 10.88 14.51 -5.41
CA ARG A 134 10.61 14.63 -6.85
C ARG A 134 9.13 14.39 -7.14
N VAL A 135 8.67 14.86 -8.28
CA VAL A 135 7.37 14.50 -8.85
C VAL A 135 7.61 13.55 -10.02
N GLN A 136 6.89 12.43 -10.07
CA GLN A 136 6.93 11.50 -11.20
C GLN A 136 5.53 11.36 -11.77
N ILE A 137 5.33 11.71 -13.03
CA ILE A 137 4.06 11.65 -13.73
C ILE A 137 4.12 10.44 -14.66
N LEU A 138 3.33 9.42 -14.37
CA LEU A 138 3.27 8.18 -15.13
C LEU A 138 2.24 8.35 -16.22
N VAL A 139 2.66 8.07 -17.46
CA VAL A 139 1.87 8.38 -18.66
C VAL A 139 1.83 7.22 -19.62
N ASN A 140 0.84 7.23 -20.51
CA ASN A 140 0.82 6.35 -21.66
C ASN A 140 1.85 6.81 -22.72
N ALA A 141 2.44 5.85 -23.41
CA ALA A 141 3.04 6.10 -24.71
C ALA A 141 1.94 6.08 -25.80
N TYR A 142 2.21 6.68 -26.95
CA TYR A 142 1.32 6.67 -28.11
C TYR A 142 2.11 6.55 -29.41
N GLU A 143 1.47 6.00 -30.44
CA GLU A 143 2.04 5.96 -31.79
C GLU A 143 1.91 7.32 -32.47
N LYS A 144 3.01 7.85 -33.01
CA LYS A 144 2.96 9.09 -33.80
C LYS A 144 2.38 8.80 -35.18
N SER A 145 1.35 9.52 -35.57
CA SER A 145 0.86 9.52 -36.95
C SER A 145 1.86 10.23 -37.86
N SER A 146 2.36 9.57 -38.92
CA SER A 146 3.19 10.23 -39.93
C SER A 146 2.30 10.89 -40.98
N THR A 147 2.37 12.21 -41.13
CA THR A 147 1.64 12.96 -42.17
C THR A 147 2.11 12.69 -43.60
N ASP A 148 3.23 11.98 -43.77
CA ASP A 148 3.95 11.75 -45.02
C ASP A 148 4.35 10.28 -45.26
N GLY A 149 3.84 9.35 -44.43
CA GLY A 149 4.14 7.91 -44.53
C GLY A 149 5.58 7.52 -44.14
N SER A 150 6.42 8.49 -43.74
CA SER A 150 7.86 8.29 -43.53
C SER A 150 8.23 7.91 -42.08
N ALA A 151 7.27 7.99 -41.15
CA ALA A 151 7.50 7.79 -39.71
C ALA A 151 6.55 6.74 -39.08
N VAL A 152 6.19 5.67 -39.81
CA VAL A 152 5.51 4.51 -39.23
C VAL A 152 6.40 3.90 -38.13
N GLY A 153 5.99 4.03 -36.87
CA GLY A 153 6.62 3.37 -35.72
C GLY A 153 7.58 4.22 -34.88
N LYS A 154 7.46 5.56 -34.86
CA LYS A 154 8.06 6.39 -33.79
C LYS A 154 7.06 6.57 -32.64
N MET A 155 7.47 6.21 -31.44
CA MET A 155 6.67 6.40 -30.23
C MET A 155 6.80 7.82 -29.67
N GLY A 156 5.69 8.37 -29.19
CA GLY A 156 5.64 9.54 -28.32
C GLY A 156 5.22 9.12 -26.91
N LYS A 157 5.42 10.01 -25.95
CA LYS A 157 4.84 9.89 -24.61
C LYS A 157 4.03 11.12 -24.29
N GLN A 158 2.91 10.95 -23.58
CA GLN A 158 2.09 12.10 -23.21
C GLN A 158 2.90 13.02 -22.28
N SER A 159 2.62 14.31 -22.37
CA SER A 159 3.20 15.32 -21.48
C SER A 159 2.17 16.41 -21.22
N PRO A 160 2.00 16.87 -19.97
CA PRO A 160 1.12 18.00 -19.70
C PRO A 160 1.62 19.25 -20.46
N HIS A 161 0.75 19.91 -21.22
CA HIS A 161 1.13 21.03 -22.09
C HIS A 161 1.59 22.28 -21.33
N TRP A 162 1.24 22.38 -20.04
CA TRP A 162 1.57 23.49 -19.16
C TRP A 162 2.88 23.25 -18.39
N LEU A 163 3.45 22.04 -18.47
CA LEU A 163 4.66 21.66 -17.75
C LEU A 163 5.89 22.23 -18.45
N ARG A 164 6.79 22.82 -17.67
CA ARG A 164 8.09 23.30 -18.15
C ARG A 164 9.02 22.13 -18.49
N GLU A 165 9.71 22.23 -19.63
CA GLU A 165 10.70 21.24 -20.05
C GLU A 165 11.96 21.21 -19.16
N ASP A 166 12.30 22.34 -18.52
CA ASP A 166 13.46 22.50 -17.64
C ASP A 166 13.17 22.21 -16.15
N ALA A 167 11.99 21.68 -15.83
CA ALA A 167 11.60 21.29 -14.48
C ALA A 167 12.29 19.99 -14.03
N HIS A 168 13.59 20.05 -13.71
CA HIS A 168 14.40 18.86 -13.38
C HIS A 168 13.91 18.00 -12.20
N GLN A 169 13.07 18.56 -11.32
CA GLN A 169 12.46 17.81 -10.21
C GLN A 169 11.19 17.03 -10.63
N VAL A 170 10.69 17.25 -11.84
CA VAL A 170 9.53 16.55 -12.41
C VAL A 170 10.02 15.59 -13.49
N GLN A 171 9.58 14.33 -13.41
CA GLN A 171 9.87 13.31 -14.41
C GLN A 171 8.57 12.84 -15.03
N VAL A 172 8.46 12.94 -16.35
CA VAL A 172 7.36 12.31 -17.10
C VAL A 172 7.86 10.96 -17.59
N LEU A 173 7.27 9.86 -17.10
CA LEU A 173 7.71 8.49 -17.36
C LEU A 173 6.62 7.72 -18.11
N SER A 174 6.91 7.26 -19.33
CA SER A 174 6.03 6.32 -20.02
C SER A 174 6.15 4.91 -19.43
N GLN A 175 5.13 4.07 -19.63
CA GLN A 175 5.03 2.74 -19.06
C GLN A 175 6.26 1.86 -19.33
N GLU A 176 6.83 1.92 -20.52
CA GLU A 176 8.04 1.17 -20.89
C GLU A 176 9.30 1.61 -20.12
N GLU A 177 9.33 2.87 -19.63
CA GLU A 177 10.47 3.41 -18.88
C GLU A 177 10.55 2.82 -17.45
N PHE A 178 9.45 2.32 -16.90
CA PHE A 178 9.42 1.78 -15.53
C PHE A 178 8.84 0.37 -15.38
N PHE A 179 8.08 -0.19 -16.32
CA PHE A 179 7.61 -1.57 -16.19
C PHE A 179 8.79 -2.56 -16.12
N GLY A 180 8.58 -3.71 -15.48
CA GLY A 180 9.56 -4.81 -15.52
C GLY A 180 9.72 -5.40 -16.92
N SER A 181 10.81 -6.13 -17.18
CA SER A 181 11.12 -6.62 -18.53
C SER A 181 10.09 -7.60 -19.10
N GLU A 182 9.45 -8.39 -18.23
CA GLU A 182 8.41 -9.33 -18.64
C GLU A 182 7.07 -8.60 -18.80
N GLU A 183 6.72 -7.74 -17.84
CA GLU A 183 5.50 -6.94 -17.83
C GLU A 183 5.44 -6.00 -19.03
N ARG A 184 6.57 -5.45 -19.46
CA ARG A 184 6.69 -4.61 -20.67
C ARG A 184 6.19 -5.28 -21.94
N LYS A 185 6.23 -6.61 -22.03
CA LYS A 185 5.75 -7.38 -23.19
C LYS A 185 4.22 -7.38 -23.33
N CYS A 186 3.51 -6.86 -22.33
CA CYS A 186 2.05 -6.70 -22.36
C CYS A 186 1.57 -5.25 -22.51
N LEU A 187 2.49 -4.30 -22.74
CA LEU A 187 2.11 -2.91 -23.04
C LEU A 187 1.47 -2.78 -24.44
N PRO A 188 0.71 -1.70 -24.69
CA PRO A 188 0.25 -0.70 -23.73
C PRO A 188 -0.82 -1.24 -22.79
N THR A 189 -0.95 -0.64 -21.61
CA THR A 189 -2.10 -0.83 -20.72
C THR A 189 -2.80 0.49 -20.44
N PHE A 190 -4.12 0.44 -20.29
CA PHE A 190 -5.00 1.56 -19.91
C PHE A 190 -5.64 1.31 -18.54
N ASP A 191 -5.18 0.27 -17.83
CA ASP A 191 -5.65 -0.07 -16.50
C ASP A 191 -4.70 0.47 -15.44
N SER A 192 -5.19 1.48 -14.72
CA SER A 192 -4.57 1.99 -13.49
C SER A 192 -4.09 0.90 -12.52
N LEU A 193 -4.80 -0.22 -12.30
CA LEU A 193 -4.32 -1.26 -11.37
C LEU A 193 -3.07 -1.94 -11.92
N THR A 194 -2.99 -2.15 -13.23
CA THR A 194 -1.80 -2.67 -13.90
C THR A 194 -0.62 -1.71 -13.72
N ILE A 195 -0.86 -0.41 -13.92
CA ILE A 195 0.14 0.65 -13.78
C ILE A 195 0.61 0.80 -12.33
N GLU A 196 -0.34 0.87 -11.39
CA GLU A 196 -0.09 1.03 -9.96
C GLU A 196 0.69 -0.16 -9.38
N ASN A 197 0.42 -1.38 -9.84
CA ASN A 197 1.18 -2.57 -9.46
C ASN A 197 2.64 -2.54 -9.95
N GLN A 198 3.07 -1.51 -10.70
CA GLN A 198 4.45 -1.33 -11.16
C GLN A 198 5.15 -0.12 -10.50
N LEU A 199 4.50 0.61 -9.58
CA LEU A 199 5.05 1.82 -8.95
C LEU A 199 6.41 1.60 -8.27
N TYR A 200 6.63 0.42 -7.72
CA TYR A 200 7.90 0.06 -7.07
C TYR A 200 9.11 0.02 -8.01
N ASN A 201 8.88 0.07 -9.33
CA ASN A 201 9.95 0.14 -10.33
C ASN A 201 10.36 1.55 -10.72
N THR A 202 9.57 2.58 -10.36
CA THR A 202 9.95 3.98 -10.54
C THR A 202 11.26 4.26 -9.79
N LYS A 203 12.25 4.83 -10.48
CA LYS A 203 13.59 5.01 -9.91
C LYS A 203 13.66 6.28 -9.06
N SER A 204 14.27 6.17 -7.89
CA SER A 204 14.49 7.28 -6.98
C SER A 204 15.65 7.00 -6.02
N ASP A 205 16.13 8.06 -5.38
CA ASP A 205 17.08 8.06 -4.28
C ASP A 205 16.42 7.85 -2.92
N THR A 206 15.09 7.95 -2.83
CA THR A 206 14.30 7.57 -1.66
C THR A 206 13.43 6.34 -1.95
N ASP A 207 13.27 5.48 -0.96
CA ASP A 207 12.33 4.35 -1.02
C ASP A 207 10.88 4.80 -0.81
N ARG A 208 10.66 6.03 -0.34
CA ARG A 208 9.35 6.52 0.09
C ARG A 208 8.66 7.28 -1.03
N LEU A 209 7.45 6.85 -1.34
CA LEU A 209 6.58 7.53 -2.30
C LEU A 209 5.19 7.76 -1.73
N PHE A 210 4.54 8.80 -2.22
CA PHE A 210 3.15 9.10 -2.02
C PHE A 210 2.46 9.05 -3.39
N ALA A 211 1.69 7.99 -3.60
CA ALA A 211 1.00 7.74 -4.85
C ALA A 211 -0.32 8.50 -4.89
N LEU A 212 -0.56 9.21 -5.99
CA LEU A 212 -1.73 10.05 -6.23
C LEU A 212 -2.30 9.76 -7.61
N SER A 213 -3.61 9.88 -7.74
CA SER A 213 -4.23 10.19 -9.03
C SER A 213 -4.20 11.70 -9.24
N ASP A 214 -4.34 12.14 -10.49
CA ASP A 214 -4.47 13.55 -10.87
C ASP A 214 -5.60 14.29 -10.15
N ASP A 215 -6.68 13.59 -9.82
CA ASP A 215 -7.86 14.10 -9.10
C ASP A 215 -7.74 14.18 -7.56
N MET A 216 -6.53 13.99 -7.02
CA MET A 216 -6.26 14.03 -5.58
C MET A 216 -5.45 15.27 -5.20
N PHE A 217 -5.89 16.01 -4.17
CA PHE A 217 -5.34 17.31 -3.78
C PHE A 217 -5.01 17.36 -2.28
N LEU A 218 -3.97 18.11 -1.92
CA LEU A 218 -3.71 18.51 -0.53
C LEU A 218 -4.43 19.84 -0.23
N GLY A 219 -5.02 19.98 0.95
CA GLY A 219 -5.81 21.16 1.33
C GLY A 219 -5.34 21.90 2.58
N LYS A 220 -4.31 21.39 3.26
CA LYS A 220 -3.67 21.97 4.46
C LYS A 220 -2.15 21.74 4.44
N PRO A 221 -1.32 22.55 5.12
CA PRO A 221 0.12 22.30 5.23
C PRO A 221 0.42 20.95 5.89
N HIS A 222 1.09 20.05 5.17
CA HIS A 222 1.53 18.76 5.66
C HIS A 222 2.94 18.86 6.25
N SER A 223 3.22 18.01 7.24
CA SER A 223 4.55 17.54 7.59
C SER A 223 4.87 16.26 6.81
N ALA A 224 6.14 15.86 6.77
CA ALA A 224 6.46 14.57 6.17
C ALA A 224 5.83 13.42 6.97
N SER A 225 5.76 13.56 8.30
CA SER A 225 5.13 12.60 9.23
C SER A 225 3.63 12.41 9.03
N ASP A 226 2.93 13.29 8.31
CA ASP A 226 1.55 13.03 7.89
C ASP A 226 1.48 11.85 6.90
N LEU A 227 2.56 11.59 6.17
CA LEU A 227 2.68 10.54 5.15
C LEU A 227 3.62 9.41 5.59
N TYR A 228 4.79 9.73 6.14
CA TYR A 228 5.81 8.77 6.57
C TYR A 228 6.73 9.39 7.62
N SER A 229 7.08 8.60 8.65
CA SER A 229 8.18 8.94 9.56
C SER A 229 9.16 7.77 9.74
N PRO A 230 10.46 8.05 9.99
CA PRO A 230 11.44 7.01 10.31
C PRO A 230 11.09 6.17 11.55
N LEU A 231 10.42 6.76 12.55
CA LEU A 231 10.07 6.08 13.80
C LEU A 231 8.81 5.21 13.71
N PHE A 232 7.88 5.56 12.83
CA PHE A 232 6.55 4.93 12.81
C PHE A 232 6.10 4.42 11.44
N GLY A 233 6.93 4.55 10.40
CA GLY A 233 6.64 4.03 9.08
C GLY A 233 5.62 4.84 8.27
N PRO A 234 5.10 4.26 7.17
CA PRO A 234 4.06 4.88 6.36
C PRO A 234 2.73 4.99 7.12
N THR A 235 2.01 6.07 6.81
CA THR A 235 0.65 6.32 7.28
C THR A 235 -0.37 5.58 6.42
N LEU A 236 -1.21 4.78 7.07
CA LEU A 236 -2.25 3.95 6.45
C LEU A 236 -3.63 4.46 6.86
N GLY A 237 -4.50 4.69 5.88
CA GLY A 237 -5.92 4.99 6.09
C GLY A 237 -6.81 3.86 5.59
N PHE A 238 -7.91 3.59 6.30
CA PHE A 238 -8.86 2.53 5.95
C PHE A 238 -10.29 3.04 5.97
N LYS A 239 -11.11 2.52 5.05
CA LYS A 239 -12.57 2.62 5.07
C LYS A 239 -13.16 1.68 6.13
N ASP A 240 -14.45 1.82 6.36
CA ASP A 240 -15.18 0.94 7.27
C ASP A 240 -15.49 -0.44 6.68
N ASN A 241 -15.54 -0.55 5.34
CA ASN A 241 -15.78 -1.83 4.68
C ASN A 241 -14.59 -2.79 4.84
N ALA A 242 -14.89 -4.06 5.07
CA ALA A 242 -13.90 -5.12 5.19
C ALA A 242 -14.35 -6.42 4.54
N TYR A 243 -13.39 -7.18 4.00
CA TYR A 243 -13.62 -8.41 3.24
C TYR A 243 -12.84 -9.56 3.86
N ASN A 244 -13.52 -10.66 4.16
CA ASN A 244 -12.89 -11.93 4.56
C ASN A 244 -13.26 -12.99 3.52
N THR A 245 -12.38 -13.19 2.53
CA THR A 245 -12.66 -14.07 1.39
C THR A 245 -11.97 -15.42 1.60
N LEU A 246 -12.72 -16.44 2.06
CA LEU A 246 -12.17 -17.76 2.40
C LEU A 246 -12.06 -18.69 1.19
N SER A 247 -13.06 -18.62 0.30
CA SER A 247 -13.12 -19.42 -0.92
C SER A 247 -12.58 -18.63 -2.11
N PRO A 248 -12.12 -19.30 -3.18
CA PRO A 248 -11.79 -18.62 -4.43
C PRO A 248 -12.95 -17.72 -4.89
N PRO A 249 -12.66 -16.48 -5.33
CA PRO A 249 -13.70 -15.57 -5.84
C PRO A 249 -14.47 -16.16 -7.02
N THR A 250 -15.76 -15.83 -7.09
CA THR A 250 -16.70 -16.37 -8.09
C THR A 250 -17.01 -15.35 -9.19
N GLU A 251 -17.60 -15.77 -10.30
CA GLU A 251 -18.05 -14.85 -11.37
C GLU A 251 -18.96 -13.72 -10.84
N LYS A 252 -19.87 -14.03 -9.90
CA LYS A 252 -20.69 -13.01 -9.21
C LYS A 252 -19.88 -11.99 -8.43
N ASP A 253 -18.68 -12.35 -7.98
CA ASP A 253 -17.78 -11.41 -7.32
C ASP A 253 -17.08 -10.50 -8.34
N ALA A 254 -16.81 -11.00 -9.56
CA ALA A 254 -16.25 -10.22 -10.66
C ALA A 254 -17.24 -9.16 -11.20
N GLU A 255 -18.55 -9.46 -11.19
CA GLU A 255 -19.61 -8.55 -11.63
C GLU A 255 -19.90 -7.39 -10.65
N ARG A 256 -19.26 -7.37 -9.47
CA ARG A 256 -19.51 -6.32 -8.47
C ARG A 256 -18.95 -4.98 -8.92
N PHE A 257 -19.72 -3.92 -8.67
CA PHE A 257 -19.33 -2.55 -9.02
C PHE A 257 -18.07 -2.05 -8.28
N GLY A 258 -17.24 -1.30 -9.01
CA GLY A 258 -16.11 -0.54 -8.48
C GLY A 258 -14.91 -1.40 -8.13
N GLU A 259 -14.26 -1.10 -7.01
CA GLU A 259 -13.06 -1.80 -6.55
C GLU A 259 -13.32 -3.14 -5.84
N LYS A 260 -14.58 -3.48 -5.60
CA LYS A 260 -14.99 -4.63 -4.78
C LYS A 260 -14.41 -5.97 -5.29
N PRO A 261 -14.43 -6.29 -6.60
CA PRO A 261 -13.87 -7.55 -7.10
C PRO A 261 -12.38 -7.72 -6.71
N PHE A 262 -11.61 -6.65 -6.86
CA PHE A 262 -10.17 -6.66 -6.62
C PHE A 262 -9.83 -6.72 -5.11
N LEU A 263 -10.63 -6.07 -4.27
CA LEU A 263 -10.52 -6.20 -2.80
C LEU A 263 -10.83 -7.62 -2.33
N ILE A 264 -11.86 -8.25 -2.92
CA ILE A 264 -12.24 -9.64 -2.62
C ILE A 264 -11.11 -10.59 -3.01
N TYR A 265 -10.57 -10.46 -4.23
CA TYR A 265 -9.48 -11.27 -4.75
C TYR A 265 -8.18 -11.10 -3.95
N THR A 266 -7.79 -9.85 -3.65
CA THR A 266 -6.58 -9.57 -2.88
C THR A 266 -6.70 -10.09 -1.45
N SER A 267 -7.88 -9.95 -0.81
CA SER A 267 -8.15 -10.53 0.51
C SER A 267 -8.06 -12.06 0.50
N TRP A 268 -8.50 -12.72 -0.57
CA TRP A 268 -8.37 -14.17 -0.75
C TRP A 268 -6.89 -14.61 -0.82
N LEU A 269 -6.06 -13.92 -1.62
CA LEU A 269 -4.62 -14.19 -1.69
C LEU A 269 -3.94 -14.02 -0.33
N LEU A 270 -4.22 -12.92 0.38
CA LEU A 270 -3.66 -12.66 1.70
C LEU A 270 -4.16 -13.66 2.76
N ASN A 271 -5.42 -14.11 2.70
CA ASN A 271 -5.96 -15.15 3.57
C ASN A 271 -5.19 -16.47 3.39
N ARG A 272 -4.86 -16.86 2.16
CA ARG A 272 -4.05 -18.06 1.89
C ARG A 272 -2.64 -17.94 2.46
N ARG A 273 -2.05 -16.73 2.47
CA ARG A 273 -0.69 -16.48 2.99
C ARG A 273 -0.62 -16.38 4.51
N PHE A 274 -1.54 -15.64 5.12
CA PHE A 274 -1.46 -15.17 6.51
C PHE A 274 -2.61 -15.64 7.40
N GLY A 275 -3.52 -16.45 6.86
CA GLY A 275 -4.69 -16.94 7.58
C GLY A 275 -5.92 -16.06 7.40
N ALA A 276 -7.07 -16.68 7.67
CA ALA A 276 -8.41 -16.13 7.49
C ALA A 276 -8.67 -14.93 8.40
N ARG A 277 -8.93 -13.75 7.84
CA ARG A 277 -9.43 -12.57 8.57
C ARG A 277 -10.08 -11.53 7.66
N LYS A 278 -10.86 -10.63 8.29
CA LYS A 278 -11.41 -9.44 7.62
C LYS A 278 -10.30 -8.42 7.35
N ARG A 279 -10.17 -7.97 6.11
CA ARG A 279 -9.25 -6.91 5.69
C ARG A 279 -10.00 -5.70 5.18
N LYS A 280 -9.70 -4.53 5.75
CA LYS A 280 -10.36 -3.27 5.40
C LYS A 280 -9.92 -2.75 4.03
N GLY A 281 -10.83 -2.10 3.31
CA GLY A 281 -10.50 -1.35 2.11
C GLY A 281 -9.74 -0.06 2.43
N GLN A 282 -8.98 0.44 1.46
CA GLN A 282 -8.22 1.69 1.59
C GLN A 282 -9.15 2.87 1.29
N VAL A 283 -8.95 3.94 2.03
CA VAL A 283 -9.56 5.26 1.76
C VAL A 283 -9.11 5.80 0.40
N HIS A 284 -9.98 6.56 -0.27
CA HIS A 284 -9.72 7.12 -1.59
C HIS A 284 -9.01 8.49 -1.51
N PHE A 285 -7.72 8.49 -1.17
CA PHE A 285 -6.80 9.63 -1.32
C PHE A 285 -5.37 9.11 -1.48
N GLY A 286 -4.36 9.98 -1.48
CA GLY A 286 -2.98 9.57 -1.70
C GLY A 286 -2.47 8.48 -0.74
N HIS A 287 -1.65 7.58 -1.26
CA HIS A 287 -1.19 6.39 -0.54
C HIS A 287 0.30 6.46 -0.25
N SER A 288 0.68 6.39 1.03
CA SER A 288 2.07 6.32 1.46
C SER A 288 2.61 4.90 1.33
N LEU A 289 3.72 4.74 0.61
CA LEU A 289 4.27 3.44 0.25
C LEU A 289 5.80 3.40 0.38
N SER A 290 6.30 2.20 0.62
CA SER A 290 7.70 1.81 0.43
C SER A 290 7.80 1.02 -0.88
N ARG A 291 8.73 1.40 -1.76
CA ARG A 291 8.98 0.64 -3.01
C ARG A 291 9.45 -0.78 -2.68
N VAL A 292 10.33 -0.94 -1.69
CA VAL A 292 10.85 -2.24 -1.28
C VAL A 292 9.74 -3.13 -0.73
N VAL A 293 8.89 -2.63 0.18
CA VAL A 293 7.78 -3.42 0.74
C VAL A 293 6.73 -3.73 -0.33
N MET A 294 6.40 -2.76 -1.20
CA MET A 294 5.44 -2.98 -2.29
C MET A 294 5.94 -4.00 -3.30
N ARG A 295 7.22 -3.94 -3.68
CA ARG A 295 7.87 -4.94 -4.54
C ARG A 295 7.72 -6.32 -3.93
N GLU A 296 8.12 -6.48 -2.68
CA GLU A 296 8.02 -7.76 -1.96
C GLU A 296 6.58 -8.28 -1.89
N ALA A 297 5.62 -7.39 -1.58
CA ALA A 297 4.21 -7.73 -1.48
C ALA A 297 3.65 -8.28 -2.80
N ILE A 298 3.97 -7.63 -3.93
CA ILE A 298 3.49 -8.04 -5.25
C ILE A 298 4.23 -9.29 -5.73
N THR A 299 5.57 -9.34 -5.61
CA THR A 299 6.35 -10.49 -6.08
C THR A 299 6.15 -11.74 -5.23
N SER A 300 5.56 -11.61 -4.05
CA SER A 300 5.10 -12.75 -3.24
C SER A 300 3.94 -13.52 -3.90
N PHE A 301 3.30 -12.98 -4.94
CA PHE A 301 2.24 -13.63 -5.70
C PHE A 301 2.56 -13.63 -7.20
N PRO A 302 3.60 -14.36 -7.66
CA PRO A 302 4.20 -14.14 -8.97
C PRO A 302 3.25 -14.46 -10.15
N GLY A 303 2.47 -15.54 -10.10
CA GLY A 303 1.43 -15.81 -11.11
C GLY A 303 0.36 -14.70 -11.17
N PRO A 304 -0.33 -14.39 -10.06
CA PRO A 304 -1.28 -13.28 -9.97
C PRO A 304 -0.71 -11.92 -10.38
N ALA A 305 0.54 -11.60 -10.03
CA ALA A 305 1.20 -10.35 -10.40
C ALA A 305 1.42 -10.27 -11.92
N LEU A 306 1.90 -11.35 -12.54
CA LEU A 306 2.15 -11.37 -13.98
C LEU A 306 0.84 -11.39 -14.79
N ARG A 307 -0.20 -12.08 -14.31
CA ARG A 307 -1.57 -11.96 -14.87
C ARG A 307 -2.10 -10.54 -14.76
N SER A 308 -1.85 -9.86 -13.65
CA SER A 308 -2.23 -8.46 -13.45
C SER A 308 -1.49 -7.54 -14.45
N ALA A 309 -0.23 -7.83 -14.77
CA ALA A 309 0.54 -7.10 -15.78
C ALA A 309 0.02 -7.26 -17.22
N ALA A 310 -0.73 -8.35 -17.49
CA ALA A 310 -1.26 -8.67 -18.81
C ALA A 310 -2.64 -8.07 -19.12
N GLN A 311 -3.22 -7.31 -18.18
CA GLN A 311 -4.50 -6.63 -18.34
C GLN A 311 -4.31 -5.23 -18.94
N ARG A 312 -5.06 -4.96 -20.00
CA ARG A 312 -5.09 -3.67 -20.69
C ARG A 312 -6.22 -2.80 -20.20
N PHE A 313 -7.37 -3.39 -19.92
CA PHE A 313 -8.53 -2.69 -19.39
C PHE A 313 -8.98 -3.33 -18.09
N ARG A 314 -9.44 -2.47 -17.17
CA ARG A 314 -9.89 -2.91 -15.86
C ARG A 314 -11.07 -3.87 -15.98
N GLY A 315 -10.89 -5.08 -15.49
CA GLY A 315 -11.94 -6.11 -15.43
C GLY A 315 -11.87 -7.18 -16.53
N GLU A 316 -10.93 -7.13 -17.47
CA GLU A 316 -10.80 -8.10 -18.57
C GLU A 316 -10.79 -9.56 -18.13
N THR A 317 -10.20 -9.84 -16.96
CA THR A 317 -10.14 -11.19 -16.37
C THR A 317 -10.98 -11.32 -15.09
N GLY A 318 -11.84 -10.34 -14.79
CA GLY A 318 -12.67 -10.25 -13.58
C GLY A 318 -11.91 -9.92 -12.28
N PHE A 319 -10.66 -10.39 -12.13
CA PHE A 319 -9.84 -10.21 -10.93
C PHE A 319 -8.43 -9.75 -11.22
N GLN A 320 -7.87 -9.00 -10.28
CA GLN A 320 -6.51 -8.45 -10.32
C GLN A 320 -6.07 -8.12 -8.88
N ILE A 321 -4.75 -8.10 -8.65
CA ILE A 321 -4.21 -7.59 -7.38
C ILE A 321 -4.55 -6.11 -7.25
N TYR A 322 -5.19 -5.74 -6.14
CA TYR A 322 -5.46 -4.34 -5.82
C TYR A 322 -4.26 -3.73 -5.07
N SER A 323 -3.60 -2.78 -5.73
CA SER A 323 -2.28 -2.23 -5.41
C SER A 323 -2.15 -1.77 -3.95
N TRP A 324 -3.09 -0.96 -3.48
CA TRP A 324 -3.06 -0.38 -2.14
C TRP A 324 -3.39 -1.41 -1.06
N ASN A 325 -4.28 -2.36 -1.39
CA ASN A 325 -4.73 -3.39 -0.46
C ASN A 325 -3.63 -4.39 -0.16
N ILE A 326 -2.92 -4.84 -1.20
CA ILE A 326 -1.80 -5.75 -1.00
C ILE A 326 -0.69 -5.06 -0.22
N ALA A 327 -0.29 -3.84 -0.58
CA ALA A 327 0.83 -3.17 0.09
C ALA A 327 0.56 -2.91 1.59
N PHE A 328 -0.62 -2.39 1.93
CA PHE A 328 -0.95 -2.03 3.31
C PHE A 328 -1.07 -3.26 4.21
N HIS A 329 -1.85 -4.25 3.78
CA HIS A 329 -2.07 -5.45 4.59
C HIS A 329 -0.85 -6.37 4.63
N TYR A 330 -0.03 -6.40 3.57
CA TYR A 330 1.22 -7.15 3.60
C TYR A 330 2.20 -6.60 4.64
N ALA A 331 2.35 -5.27 4.75
CA ALA A 331 3.16 -4.67 5.81
C ALA A 331 2.64 -5.04 7.21
N ILE A 332 1.33 -4.91 7.44
CA ILE A 332 0.69 -5.27 8.71
C ILE A 332 0.95 -6.74 9.08
N GLU A 333 0.73 -7.65 8.13
CA GLU A 333 0.85 -9.09 8.35
C GLU A 333 2.32 -9.53 8.50
N ARG A 334 3.25 -8.95 7.75
CA ARG A 334 4.69 -9.23 7.91
C ARG A 334 5.24 -8.74 9.23
N HIS A 335 4.79 -7.57 9.71
CA HIS A 335 5.14 -7.11 11.06
C HIS A 335 4.62 -8.09 12.13
N ARG A 336 3.36 -8.54 12.01
CA ARG A 336 2.77 -9.55 12.90
C ARG A 336 3.53 -10.88 12.84
N GLU A 337 3.84 -11.36 11.64
CA GLU A 337 4.57 -12.61 11.42
C GLU A 337 5.97 -12.55 12.05
N ALA A 338 6.67 -11.42 11.91
CA ALA A 338 7.97 -11.20 12.56
C ALA A 338 7.89 -11.28 14.10
N LEU A 339 6.83 -10.74 14.71
CA LEU A 339 6.61 -10.83 16.15
C LEU A 339 6.36 -12.28 16.62
N LEU A 340 5.51 -13.02 15.91
CA LEU A 340 5.23 -14.43 16.23
C LEU A 340 6.45 -15.30 16.00
N TYR A 341 7.16 -15.09 14.90
CA TYR A 341 8.38 -15.81 14.55
C TYR A 341 9.45 -15.57 15.61
N SER A 342 9.66 -14.30 15.97
CA SER A 342 10.56 -13.89 17.05
C SER A 342 10.24 -14.58 18.37
N TYR A 343 8.97 -14.56 18.79
CA TYR A 343 8.60 -15.12 20.09
C TYR A 343 8.66 -16.66 20.11
N VAL A 344 8.05 -17.32 19.13
CA VAL A 344 7.91 -18.78 19.11
C VAL A 344 9.22 -19.47 18.69
N MET A 345 9.80 -19.06 17.55
CA MET A 345 10.92 -19.77 16.92
C MET A 345 12.29 -19.37 17.49
N MET A 346 12.40 -18.17 18.06
CA MET A 346 13.72 -17.65 18.50
C MET A 346 13.80 -17.42 20.00
N ARG A 347 12.77 -16.81 20.61
CA ARG A 347 12.82 -16.44 22.03
C ARG A 347 12.49 -17.64 22.93
N SER A 348 11.46 -18.40 22.57
CA SER A 348 10.90 -19.45 23.45
C SER A 348 11.69 -20.75 23.42
N ASP A 349 12.18 -21.13 22.24
CA ASP A 349 13.17 -22.21 22.06
C ASP A 349 14.53 -21.65 22.49
N ALA A 350 14.94 -21.90 23.73
CA ALA A 350 16.09 -21.29 24.38
C ALA A 350 17.41 -21.95 23.95
N ASP A 351 17.39 -23.25 23.62
CA ASP A 351 18.56 -24.03 23.24
C ASP A 351 18.74 -24.23 21.72
N ASP A 352 17.82 -23.69 20.92
CA ASP A 352 17.84 -23.65 19.45
C ASP A 352 17.70 -25.03 18.78
N ASP A 353 17.03 -25.97 19.44
CA ASP A 353 16.85 -27.33 18.92
C ASP A 353 15.57 -27.53 18.08
N GLY A 354 14.73 -26.50 17.98
CA GLY A 354 13.48 -26.50 17.22
C GLY A 354 12.29 -27.14 17.93
N TYR A 355 12.40 -27.45 19.23
CA TYR A 355 11.41 -28.18 20.00
C TYR A 355 11.14 -27.52 21.37
N LEU A 356 9.88 -27.21 21.66
CA LEU A 356 9.53 -26.64 22.97
C LEU A 356 9.38 -27.74 24.01
N ASP A 357 10.44 -27.97 24.80
CA ASP A 357 10.41 -28.92 25.90
C ASP A 357 9.48 -28.45 27.04
N TRP A 358 9.27 -29.28 28.06
CA TRP A 358 8.39 -28.90 29.18
C TRP A 358 8.83 -27.63 29.90
N SER A 359 10.14 -27.41 30.04
CA SER A 359 10.66 -26.20 30.68
C SER A 359 10.24 -24.98 29.87
N GLU A 360 10.51 -24.97 28.58
CA GLU A 360 10.22 -23.88 27.64
C GLU A 360 8.71 -23.63 27.47
N ARG A 361 7.90 -24.69 27.38
CA ARG A 361 6.44 -24.58 27.44
C ARG A 361 5.99 -23.92 28.74
N GLY A 362 6.57 -24.33 29.87
CA GLY A 362 6.34 -23.71 31.17
C GLY A 362 6.71 -22.22 31.21
N HIS A 363 7.75 -21.78 30.48
CA HIS A 363 8.08 -20.36 30.33
C HIS A 363 6.99 -19.60 29.57
N ILE A 364 6.49 -20.14 28.46
CA ILE A 364 5.40 -19.53 27.69
C ILE A 364 4.13 -19.43 28.52
N LEU A 365 3.76 -20.47 29.27
CA LEU A 365 2.58 -20.47 30.13
C LEU A 365 2.64 -19.36 31.19
N ARG A 366 3.81 -19.17 31.82
CA ARG A 366 4.02 -18.07 32.77
C ARG A 366 3.94 -16.70 32.12
N ASP A 367 4.48 -16.56 30.91
CA ASP A 367 4.42 -15.31 30.15
C ASP A 367 2.96 -14.94 29.81
N ILE A 368 2.13 -15.94 29.46
CA ILE A 368 0.69 -15.79 29.21
C ILE A 368 -0.05 -15.42 30.49
N GLU A 369 0.18 -16.16 31.58
CA GLU A 369 -0.46 -15.92 32.89
C GLU A 369 -0.13 -14.51 33.42
N GLU A 370 1.12 -14.08 33.35
CA GLU A 370 1.54 -12.71 33.71
C GLU A 370 0.79 -11.66 32.87
N GLY A 371 0.61 -11.92 31.57
CA GLY A 371 -0.10 -11.05 30.64
C GLY A 371 -1.60 -10.93 30.92
N MET A 372 -2.27 -12.05 31.19
CA MET A 372 -3.70 -12.11 31.51
C MET A 372 -4.01 -11.35 32.81
N ASN A 373 -3.14 -11.47 33.81
CA ASN A 373 -3.30 -10.77 35.09
C ASN A 373 -3.22 -9.23 34.97
N ASN A 374 -2.66 -8.71 33.86
CA ASN A 374 -2.53 -7.27 33.60
C ASN A 374 -3.61 -6.72 32.65
N GLU A 375 -4.63 -7.51 32.28
CA GLU A 375 -5.64 -7.15 31.28
C GLU A 375 -6.78 -6.24 31.80
N PRO A 376 -7.37 -6.43 33.02
CA PRO A 376 -8.54 -5.66 33.47
C PRO A 376 -8.31 -4.74 34.71
N PRO A 377 -9.07 -3.63 34.89
CA PRO A 377 -9.86 -2.86 33.92
C PRO A 377 -9.13 -1.60 33.37
N GLU A 378 -7.99 -1.21 33.97
CA GLU A 378 -7.11 -0.17 33.44
C GLU A 378 -6.07 -0.83 32.53
N GLN A 379 -5.99 -0.45 31.26
CA GLN A 379 -5.00 -1.01 30.35
C GLN A 379 -3.59 -0.77 30.91
N TYR A 380 -2.92 -1.83 31.36
CA TYR A 380 -1.59 -1.76 31.94
C TYR A 380 -0.58 -1.13 30.95
N ARG A 381 -0.75 -1.35 29.65
CA ARG A 381 0.13 -0.80 28.61
C ARG A 381 -0.11 0.69 28.36
N ARG A 382 0.99 1.45 28.27
CA ARG A 382 1.01 2.79 27.69
C ARG A 382 0.77 2.67 26.18
N ARG A 383 -0.19 3.47 25.70
CA ARG A 383 -0.57 3.58 24.30
C ARG A 383 0.34 4.57 23.59
N ILE A 384 1.27 4.09 22.77
CA ILE A 384 2.24 4.92 22.07
C ILE A 384 1.57 5.81 21.03
N TYR A 385 0.50 5.33 20.40
CA TYR A 385 -0.25 6.11 19.40
C TYR A 385 -0.77 7.48 19.90
N TYR A 386 -0.95 7.69 21.21
CA TYR A 386 -1.29 9.01 21.77
C TYR A 386 -0.09 9.96 21.91
N ASN A 387 1.13 9.45 21.85
CA ASN A 387 2.37 10.18 22.06
C ASN A 387 3.24 10.22 20.80
N VAL A 388 2.70 9.95 19.61
CA VAL A 388 3.47 9.96 18.36
C VAL A 388 4.15 11.31 18.14
N SER A 389 3.42 12.41 18.33
CA SER A 389 3.97 13.76 18.19
C SER A 389 5.17 14.00 19.11
N ASP A 390 5.06 13.62 20.39
CA ASP A 390 6.15 13.78 21.36
C ASP A 390 7.41 13.02 20.92
N HIS A 391 7.27 11.76 20.49
CA HIS A 391 8.41 10.95 20.06
C HIS A 391 9.05 11.46 18.77
N LEU A 392 8.25 12.03 17.86
CA LEU A 392 8.77 12.66 16.65
C LEU A 392 9.57 13.91 17.00
N GLU A 393 9.04 14.76 17.89
CA GLU A 393 9.74 15.97 18.35
C GLU A 393 11.03 15.63 19.11
N GLU A 394 11.03 14.60 19.97
CA GLU A 394 12.22 14.08 20.64
C GLU A 394 13.31 13.63 19.65
N ALA A 395 12.90 13.06 18.51
CA ALA A 395 13.80 12.66 17.43
C ALA A 395 14.15 13.78 16.46
N GLY A 396 13.58 14.98 16.62
CA GLY A 396 13.85 16.12 15.75
C GLY A 396 12.96 16.29 14.53
N LEU A 397 11.91 15.49 14.42
CA LEU A 397 10.99 15.48 13.31
C LEU A 397 9.75 16.32 13.62
N GLN A 398 9.15 16.89 12.58
CA GLN A 398 7.88 17.57 12.69
C GLN A 398 6.77 16.55 12.93
N PRO A 399 5.88 16.81 13.91
CA PRO A 399 4.71 15.98 14.12
C PRO A 399 3.67 16.16 13.00
N PRO A 400 2.75 15.19 12.82
CA PRO A 400 1.63 15.31 11.89
C PRO A 400 0.84 16.60 12.13
N LYS A 401 0.52 17.31 11.04
CA LYS A 401 -0.25 18.56 11.06
C LYS A 401 -1.69 18.38 10.60
N VAL A 402 -1.94 17.31 9.85
CA VAL A 402 -3.21 17.04 9.17
C VAL A 402 -3.81 15.74 9.70
N ASN A 403 -3.05 14.64 9.63
CA ASN A 403 -3.47 13.32 10.10
C ASN A 403 -3.19 13.17 11.60
N THR A 404 -3.78 14.05 12.41
CA THR A 404 -3.57 14.10 13.87
C THR A 404 -4.37 13.04 14.63
N GLU A 405 -5.43 12.50 14.03
CA GLU A 405 -6.23 11.42 14.62
C GLU A 405 -5.56 10.06 14.39
N ILE A 406 -4.50 9.79 15.15
CA ILE A 406 -3.78 8.52 15.09
C ILE A 406 -4.54 7.45 15.87
N VAL A 407 -4.84 6.36 15.18
CA VAL A 407 -5.66 5.25 15.68
C VAL A 407 -4.81 4.17 16.33
N TRP A 408 -3.62 3.90 15.77
CA TRP A 408 -2.71 2.84 16.20
C TRP A 408 -1.31 2.98 15.61
N THR A 409 -0.29 2.44 16.30
CA THR A 409 1.06 2.27 15.75
C THR A 409 1.50 0.82 15.83
N SER A 410 2.30 0.38 14.87
CA SER A 410 2.94 -0.96 14.91
C SER A 410 3.79 -1.19 16.17
N LEU A 411 4.28 -0.13 16.83
CA LEU A 411 5.04 -0.20 18.08
C LEU A 411 4.17 -0.58 19.30
N ASP A 412 2.84 -0.40 19.20
CA ASP A 412 1.87 -0.92 20.17
C ASP A 412 1.57 -2.42 19.95
N GLY A 413 2.06 -3.01 18.85
CA GLY A 413 1.70 -4.35 18.36
C GLY A 413 0.89 -4.27 17.06
N PRO A 414 0.49 -5.40 16.47
CA PRO A 414 -0.35 -5.38 15.26
C PRO A 414 -1.74 -4.85 15.60
N ILE A 415 -2.34 -4.04 14.71
CA ILE A 415 -3.67 -3.42 14.93
C ILE A 415 -4.76 -4.40 15.39
N MET A 416 -4.64 -5.67 15.01
CA MET A 416 -5.59 -6.73 15.32
C MET A 416 -5.70 -7.06 16.82
N ILE A 417 -4.78 -6.59 17.66
CA ILE A 417 -4.87 -6.76 19.12
C ILE A 417 -5.60 -5.62 19.84
N LYS A 418 -5.86 -4.49 19.16
CA LYS A 418 -6.35 -3.24 19.78
C LYS A 418 -7.61 -3.45 20.62
N ASP A 419 -8.60 -4.11 20.02
CA ASP A 419 -9.92 -4.37 20.60
C ASP A 419 -10.19 -5.88 20.75
N LEU A 420 -9.14 -6.69 20.76
CA LEU A 420 -9.25 -8.15 20.83
C LEU A 420 -9.45 -8.61 22.27
N ASP A 421 -10.48 -9.39 22.52
CA ASP A 421 -10.70 -10.07 23.81
C ASP A 421 -10.01 -11.44 23.81
N CYS A 422 -9.19 -11.67 24.86
CA CYS A 422 -8.36 -12.84 25.07
C CYS A 422 -8.66 -13.60 26.37
N ASP A 423 -9.78 -13.29 27.05
CA ASP A 423 -10.20 -13.96 28.28
C ASP A 423 -10.37 -15.48 28.09
N THR A 424 -10.70 -15.91 26.87
CA THR A 424 -10.89 -17.32 26.50
C THR A 424 -9.65 -17.95 25.86
N PHE A 425 -8.46 -17.37 26.02
CA PHE A 425 -7.24 -17.96 25.47
C PHE A 425 -6.92 -19.27 26.20
N ASP A 426 -6.84 -20.37 25.45
CA ASP A 426 -6.47 -21.68 25.96
C ASP A 426 -5.20 -22.17 25.25
N ALA A 427 -4.18 -22.53 26.03
CA ALA A 427 -2.89 -22.95 25.47
C ALA A 427 -2.96 -24.30 24.73
N ASP A 428 -3.83 -25.21 25.15
CA ASP A 428 -3.99 -26.52 24.54
C ASP A 428 -4.74 -26.45 23.20
N GLU A 429 -5.72 -25.54 23.09
CA GLU A 429 -6.40 -25.25 21.82
C GLU A 429 -5.51 -24.42 20.88
N CYS A 430 -4.89 -23.35 21.40
CA CYS A 430 -4.18 -22.38 20.57
C CYS A 430 -2.78 -22.83 20.15
N LEU A 431 -1.98 -23.39 21.07
CA LEU A 431 -0.57 -23.70 20.82
C LEU A 431 -0.42 -25.14 20.33
N ALA A 432 -0.88 -26.12 21.12
CA ALA A 432 -0.95 -27.52 20.71
C ALA A 432 -1.71 -28.37 21.75
N PRO A 433 -2.39 -29.47 21.36
CA PRO A 433 -3.03 -30.36 22.33
C PRO A 433 -2.04 -30.87 23.38
N GLY A 434 -2.36 -30.67 24.66
CA GLY A 434 -1.53 -31.08 25.80
C GLY A 434 -0.30 -30.20 26.04
N PHE A 435 -0.23 -29.01 25.43
CA PHE A 435 0.82 -28.02 25.64
C PHE A 435 1.00 -27.66 27.12
N SER A 436 -0.10 -27.56 27.87
CA SER A 436 -0.14 -27.24 29.30
C SER A 436 0.27 -28.41 30.21
N THR A 437 0.53 -29.60 29.65
CA THR A 437 0.71 -30.84 30.40
C THR A 437 2.10 -31.43 30.21
N GLN A 438 2.81 -31.68 31.31
CA GLN A 438 4.16 -32.27 31.32
C GLN A 438 4.20 -33.69 30.77
N SER A 439 3.16 -34.49 31.02
CA SER A 439 3.14 -35.90 30.60
C SER A 439 2.94 -36.09 29.09
N SER A 440 2.62 -35.04 28.34
CA SER A 440 2.26 -35.10 26.91
C SER A 440 3.38 -35.57 25.98
N ASP A 441 4.64 -35.45 26.41
CA ASP A 441 5.85 -35.84 25.68
C ASP A 441 6.85 -36.59 26.58
N ALA A 442 6.40 -37.10 27.74
CA ALA A 442 7.28 -37.73 28.73
C ALA A 442 7.96 -39.02 28.24
N GLN A 443 7.36 -39.74 27.29
CA GLN A 443 7.91 -40.97 26.72
C GLN A 443 8.74 -40.72 25.45
N ALA A 444 8.36 -39.73 24.65
CA ALA A 444 9.01 -39.36 23.40
C ALA A 444 8.58 -37.95 22.96
N ARG A 445 9.43 -37.27 22.17
CA ARG A 445 9.11 -35.96 21.58
C ARG A 445 7.86 -36.06 20.71
N SER A 446 6.88 -35.22 21.01
CA SER A 446 5.66 -35.07 20.20
C SER A 446 5.84 -34.00 19.12
N PRO A 447 5.71 -34.30 17.81
CA PRO A 447 5.94 -33.33 16.73
C PRO A 447 5.11 -32.04 16.81
N VAL A 448 3.96 -32.08 17.50
CA VAL A 448 3.08 -30.92 17.70
C VAL A 448 3.72 -29.83 18.57
N PHE A 449 4.74 -30.15 19.37
CA PHE A 449 5.50 -29.19 20.17
C PHE A 449 6.75 -28.65 19.45
N SER A 450 6.97 -29.01 18.18
CA SER A 450 7.99 -28.32 17.39
C SER A 450 7.62 -26.85 17.21
N THR A 451 8.63 -25.97 17.25
CA THR A 451 8.43 -24.53 17.08
C THR A 451 7.75 -24.21 15.75
N ALA A 452 8.11 -24.93 14.69
CA ALA A 452 7.51 -24.79 13.36
C ALA A 452 6.02 -25.15 13.33
N ALA A 453 5.59 -26.21 14.03
CA ALA A 453 4.19 -26.59 14.11
C ALA A 453 3.37 -25.52 14.85
N ILE A 454 3.86 -25.06 16.00
CA ILE A 454 3.18 -24.03 16.80
C ILE A 454 3.14 -22.71 16.04
N PHE A 455 4.26 -22.30 15.44
CA PHE A 455 4.32 -21.09 14.62
C PHE A 455 3.32 -21.16 13.46
N GLY A 456 3.25 -22.28 12.73
CA GLY A 456 2.25 -22.49 11.67
C GLY A 456 0.81 -22.35 12.16
N ARG A 457 0.52 -22.86 13.37
CA ARG A 457 -0.79 -22.71 14.01
C ARG A 457 -1.13 -21.26 14.30
N VAL A 458 -0.28 -20.56 15.06
CA VAL A 458 -0.61 -19.20 15.52
C VAL A 458 -0.45 -18.13 14.43
N SER A 459 0.40 -18.36 13.44
CA SER A 459 0.61 -17.42 12.33
C SER A 459 -0.52 -17.50 11.30
N ARG A 460 -1.02 -18.70 10.97
CA ARG A 460 -1.91 -18.93 9.81
C ARG A 460 -3.18 -19.74 10.10
N GLU A 461 -3.10 -20.85 10.83
CA GLU A 461 -4.25 -21.74 11.05
C GLU A 461 -5.29 -21.10 11.99
N TYR A 462 -4.81 -20.57 13.12
CA TYR A 462 -5.58 -19.88 14.16
C TYR A 462 -5.02 -18.46 14.37
N PRO A 463 -5.25 -17.53 13.42
CA PRO A 463 -4.72 -16.18 13.49
C PRO A 463 -5.08 -15.45 14.79
N ARG A 464 -6.30 -15.68 15.30
CA ARG A 464 -6.76 -15.10 16.57
C ARG A 464 -5.92 -15.56 17.76
N CYS A 465 -5.50 -16.84 17.79
CA CYS A 465 -4.60 -17.35 18.83
C CYS A 465 -3.25 -16.64 18.81
N GLY A 466 -2.67 -16.40 17.64
CA GLY A 466 -1.44 -15.61 17.54
C GLY A 466 -1.60 -14.15 17.94
N ASP A 467 -2.74 -13.54 17.61
CA ASP A 467 -3.05 -12.16 18.02
C ASP A 467 -3.16 -12.06 19.56
N CYS A 468 -3.84 -13.02 20.21
CA CYS A 468 -3.89 -13.09 21.67
C CYS A 468 -2.55 -13.40 22.32
N LEU A 469 -1.76 -14.32 21.75
CA LEU A 469 -0.41 -14.60 22.25
C LEU A 469 0.45 -13.34 22.26
N ILE A 470 0.44 -12.57 21.16
CA ILE A 470 1.13 -11.27 21.10
C ILE A 470 0.60 -10.33 22.20
N LYS A 471 -0.72 -10.16 22.30
CA LYS A 471 -1.35 -9.24 23.26
C LYS A 471 -0.93 -9.56 24.70
N LEU A 472 -1.07 -10.82 25.10
CA LEU A 472 -0.78 -11.27 26.46
C LEU A 472 0.72 -11.13 26.78
N VAL A 473 1.60 -11.54 25.87
CA VAL A 473 3.05 -11.38 26.09
C VAL A 473 3.47 -9.90 26.15
N LEU A 474 2.84 -9.02 25.37
CA LEU A 474 3.08 -7.58 25.45
C LEU A 474 2.58 -6.98 26.77
N ASN A 475 1.47 -7.47 27.34
CA ASN A 475 0.90 -6.99 28.60
C ASN A 475 1.82 -7.20 29.82
N ARG A 476 2.97 -7.85 29.66
CA ARG A 476 4.01 -7.98 30.69
C ARG A 476 4.85 -6.72 30.89
N ARG A 477 4.82 -5.79 29.93
CA ARG A 477 5.59 -4.52 29.99
C ARG A 477 4.71 -3.34 29.63
N ARG A 478 5.03 -2.18 30.23
CA ARG A 478 4.28 -0.93 30.01
C ARG A 478 4.39 -0.42 28.57
N SER A 479 5.47 -0.68 27.85
CA SER A 479 5.68 -0.17 26.49
C SER A 479 6.69 -1.02 25.71
N GLY A 480 6.76 -0.80 24.39
CA GLY A 480 7.67 -1.47 23.48
C GLY A 480 7.33 -2.95 23.24
N LEU A 481 8.09 -3.55 22.32
CA LEU A 481 7.91 -4.91 21.82
C LEU A 481 8.90 -5.91 22.45
N GLY A 482 9.72 -5.45 23.40
CA GLY A 482 10.81 -6.21 24.03
C GLY A 482 10.46 -7.61 24.55
N PRO A 483 9.28 -7.85 25.15
CA PRO A 483 8.86 -9.19 25.57
C PRO A 483 8.78 -10.23 24.45
N LEU A 484 8.62 -9.81 23.20
CA LEU A 484 8.55 -10.71 22.04
C LEU A 484 9.91 -10.96 21.38
N LEU A 485 10.91 -10.14 21.68
CA LEU A 485 12.21 -10.16 20.99
C LEU A 485 13.16 -11.23 21.56
N PRO A 486 14.12 -11.74 20.75
CA PRO A 486 15.14 -12.68 21.23
C PRO A 486 16.04 -12.00 22.28
N HIS A 487 16.65 -12.79 23.17
CA HIS A 487 17.43 -12.25 24.28
C HIS A 487 18.66 -11.46 23.78
N ALA A 488 18.78 -10.20 24.21
CA ALA A 488 19.78 -9.25 23.70
C ALA A 488 21.23 -9.73 23.83
N ALA A 489 21.57 -10.45 24.90
CA ALA A 489 22.94 -10.94 25.11
C ALA A 489 23.19 -12.36 24.57
N LYS A 490 22.14 -13.19 24.39
CA LYS A 490 22.30 -14.62 24.05
C LYS A 490 22.04 -14.90 22.58
N LYS A 491 21.20 -14.09 21.94
CA LYS A 491 20.73 -14.30 20.56
C LYS A 491 20.84 -13.01 19.74
N LEU A 492 22.02 -12.37 19.79
CA LEU A 492 22.26 -11.04 19.22
C LEU A 492 21.93 -10.98 17.71
N HIS A 493 22.47 -11.90 16.90
CA HIS A 493 22.22 -11.92 15.46
C HIS A 493 20.74 -12.14 15.13
N ARG A 494 20.07 -13.08 15.81
CA ARG A 494 18.64 -13.35 15.61
C ARG A 494 17.81 -12.12 16.00
N ARG A 495 18.18 -11.44 17.08
CA ARG A 495 17.54 -10.19 17.50
C ARG A 495 17.70 -9.09 16.46
N GLU A 496 18.88 -8.93 15.88
CA GLU A 496 19.14 -7.94 14.84
C GLU A 496 18.25 -8.17 13.62
N VAL A 497 18.12 -9.41 13.13
CA VAL A 497 17.21 -9.78 12.04
C VAL A 497 15.76 -9.38 12.34
N ILE A 498 15.27 -9.66 13.55
CA ILE A 498 13.92 -9.28 13.95
C ILE A 498 13.76 -7.77 14.04
N VAL A 499 14.72 -7.04 14.61
CA VAL A 499 14.66 -5.56 14.67
C VAL A 499 14.61 -4.97 13.27
N LYS A 500 15.42 -5.49 12.32
CA LYS A 500 15.35 -5.09 10.91
C LYS A 500 13.96 -5.33 10.31
N ALA A 501 13.35 -6.49 10.59
CA ALA A 501 12.01 -6.80 10.10
C ALA A 501 10.95 -5.83 10.66
N LEU A 502 10.99 -5.57 11.96
CA LEU A 502 10.03 -4.66 12.60
C LEU A 502 10.20 -3.22 12.11
N MET A 503 11.44 -2.77 11.86
CA MET A 503 11.71 -1.46 11.26
C MET A 503 11.34 -1.38 9.77
N LYS A 504 11.41 -2.49 9.02
CA LYS A 504 11.02 -2.53 7.61
C LYS A 504 9.50 -2.47 7.44
N TYR A 505 8.76 -3.19 8.29
CA TYR A 505 7.30 -3.34 8.17
C TYR A 505 6.50 -2.51 9.19
N GLN A 506 7.14 -1.56 9.88
CA GLN A 506 6.43 -0.61 10.74
C GLN A 506 5.40 0.21 9.95
N TYR A 507 4.37 0.67 10.63
CA TYR A 507 3.29 1.49 10.09
C TYR A 507 2.56 2.26 11.18
N THR A 508 1.83 3.30 10.75
CA THR A 508 0.88 4.07 11.54
C THR A 508 -0.51 4.00 10.90
N ILE A 509 -1.56 3.80 11.69
CA ILE A 509 -2.94 3.85 11.20
C ILE A 509 -3.58 5.15 11.69
N VAL A 510 -4.23 5.86 10.78
CA VAL A 510 -4.90 7.13 11.07
C VAL A 510 -6.37 7.08 10.67
N GLN A 511 -7.15 7.96 11.29
CA GLN A 511 -8.41 8.43 10.73
C GLN A 511 -8.07 9.70 9.94
N PRO A 512 -8.03 9.61 8.60
CA PRO A 512 -7.51 10.70 7.79
C PRO A 512 -8.51 11.85 7.67
N ASP A 513 -8.01 13.08 7.72
CA ASP A 513 -8.78 14.28 7.38
C ASP A 513 -8.90 14.39 5.85
N ALA A 514 -9.86 13.66 5.30
CA ALA A 514 -10.06 13.53 3.87
C ALA A 514 -11.53 13.70 3.45
N ALA A 515 -11.76 14.20 2.24
CA ALA A 515 -13.08 14.28 1.63
C ALA A 515 -13.08 13.72 0.20
N PHE A 516 -14.06 12.89 -0.10
CA PHE A 516 -14.28 12.31 -1.42
C PHE A 516 -15.57 12.89 -2.01
N HIS A 517 -15.51 13.37 -3.25
CA HIS A 517 -16.66 13.92 -3.97
C HIS A 517 -16.74 13.30 -5.36
N MET A 518 -17.94 12.88 -5.76
CA MET A 518 -18.22 12.49 -7.15
C MET A 518 -18.85 13.68 -7.84
N VAL A 519 -18.23 14.21 -8.89
CA VAL A 519 -18.73 15.36 -9.64
C VAL A 519 -19.70 14.86 -10.69
N THR A 520 -20.99 15.22 -10.59
CA THR A 520 -22.04 14.73 -11.51
C THR A 520 -22.51 15.78 -12.51
N ASP A 521 -22.55 17.05 -12.09
CA ASP A 521 -23.03 18.18 -12.87
C ASP A 521 -22.58 19.51 -12.24
N ALA A 522 -22.78 20.62 -12.96
CA ALA A 522 -22.31 21.93 -12.55
C ALA A 522 -23.03 22.47 -11.29
N GLN A 523 -24.32 22.18 -11.13
CA GLN A 523 -25.12 22.65 -10.00
C GLN A 523 -24.68 21.96 -8.71
N GLN A 524 -24.47 20.64 -8.78
CA GLN A 524 -23.92 19.83 -7.72
C GLN A 524 -22.53 20.35 -7.33
N ALA A 525 -21.62 20.48 -8.30
CA ALA A 525 -20.26 20.93 -8.06
C ALA A 525 -20.23 22.33 -7.41
N GLU A 526 -21.13 23.23 -7.82
CA GLU A 526 -21.22 24.55 -7.19
C GLU A 526 -21.63 24.44 -5.71
N HIS A 527 -22.61 23.60 -5.38
CA HIS A 527 -23.15 23.47 -4.04
C HIS A 527 -22.26 22.67 -3.08
N THR A 528 -21.63 21.61 -3.56
CA THR A 528 -20.84 20.66 -2.75
C THR A 528 -19.37 21.05 -2.66
N LEU A 529 -18.83 21.70 -3.70
CA LEU A 529 -17.42 22.08 -3.79
C LEU A 529 -17.21 23.60 -3.75
N LEU A 530 -17.68 24.33 -4.77
CA LEU A 530 -17.32 25.75 -4.91
C LEU A 530 -17.78 26.59 -3.71
N ARG A 531 -19.05 26.50 -3.31
CA ARG A 531 -19.58 27.30 -2.19
C ARG A 531 -18.92 26.92 -0.86
N PRO A 532 -18.83 25.64 -0.45
CA PRO A 532 -18.23 25.31 0.83
C PRO A 532 -16.75 25.70 0.92
N TYR A 533 -15.93 25.36 -0.09
CA TYR A 533 -14.49 25.55 -0.01
C TYR A 533 -14.04 26.98 -0.33
N ILE A 534 -14.72 27.68 -1.25
CA ILE A 534 -14.35 29.05 -1.63
C ILE A 534 -15.15 30.09 -0.85
N LYS A 535 -16.49 29.99 -0.81
CA LYS A 535 -17.32 31.01 -0.16
C LYS A 535 -17.39 30.87 1.35
N HIS A 536 -17.42 29.63 1.86
CA HIS A 536 -17.50 29.36 3.30
C HIS A 536 -16.15 28.97 3.93
N ASN A 537 -15.06 29.00 3.15
CA ASN A 537 -13.70 28.71 3.59
C ASN A 537 -13.57 27.36 4.33
N LYS A 538 -14.35 26.35 3.92
CA LYS A 538 -14.16 24.97 4.38
C LYS A 538 -12.74 24.53 4.04
N LYS A 539 -12.09 23.83 4.95
CA LYS A 539 -10.78 23.21 4.75
C LYS A 539 -10.87 21.72 5.02
N VAL A 540 -10.10 20.96 4.27
CA VAL A 540 -9.91 19.52 4.43
C VAL A 540 -8.45 19.23 4.23
N GLY A 541 -7.92 18.24 4.94
CA GLY A 541 -6.53 17.81 4.79
C GLY A 541 -6.22 17.35 3.38
N GLN A 542 -7.04 16.44 2.87
CA GLN A 542 -6.93 15.86 1.53
C GLN A 542 -8.30 15.81 0.84
N MET A 543 -8.32 15.96 -0.48
CA MET A 543 -9.55 15.93 -1.27
C MET A 543 -9.37 15.08 -2.52
N CYS A 544 -10.35 14.25 -2.85
CA CYS A 544 -10.41 13.50 -4.10
C CYS A 544 -11.71 13.85 -4.84
N LEU A 545 -11.60 14.12 -6.14
CA LEU A 545 -12.68 14.61 -7.00
C LEU A 545 -12.89 13.67 -8.18
N ASN A 546 -13.70 12.63 -8.03
CA ASN A 546 -13.95 11.69 -9.11
C ASN A 546 -14.95 12.27 -10.14
N ASP A 547 -14.59 12.30 -11.43
CA ASP A 547 -15.51 12.67 -12.52
C ASP A 547 -16.55 11.56 -12.74
N ASP A 548 -17.82 11.88 -12.47
CA ASP A 548 -18.98 11.02 -12.69
C ASP A 548 -20.03 11.75 -13.58
N VAL A 549 -19.58 12.69 -14.41
CA VAL A 549 -20.43 13.50 -15.29
C VAL A 549 -20.83 12.69 -16.51
N LEU A 550 -22.09 12.25 -16.60
CA LEU A 550 -22.56 11.35 -17.67
C LEU A 550 -22.99 12.04 -18.97
N THR A 551 -23.19 13.36 -18.93
CA THR A 551 -23.71 14.11 -20.09
C THR A 551 -22.67 14.25 -21.21
N GLN A 552 -23.17 14.33 -22.44
CA GLN A 552 -22.38 14.65 -23.65
C GLN A 552 -22.77 16.03 -24.23
N ASP A 553 -23.71 16.73 -23.61
CA ASP A 553 -24.10 18.08 -24.06
C ASP A 553 -22.96 19.07 -23.82
N GLU A 554 -22.52 19.75 -24.88
CA GLU A 554 -21.38 20.67 -24.82
C GLU A 554 -21.63 21.84 -23.85
N GLY A 555 -22.87 22.31 -23.73
CA GLY A 555 -23.23 23.39 -22.82
C GLY A 555 -23.16 22.98 -21.35
N GLU A 556 -23.67 21.80 -21.01
CA GLU A 556 -23.57 21.23 -19.67
C GLU A 556 -22.12 20.94 -19.28
N LEU A 557 -21.31 20.40 -20.21
CA LEU A 557 -19.89 20.16 -19.99
C LEU A 557 -19.11 21.46 -19.78
N GLU A 558 -19.41 22.51 -20.53
CA GLU A 558 -18.79 23.83 -20.34
C GLU A 558 -19.20 24.47 -19.01
N ALA A 559 -20.43 24.25 -18.55
CA ALA A 559 -20.88 24.70 -17.23
C ALA A 559 -20.08 23.99 -16.11
N VAL A 560 -19.86 22.68 -16.21
CA VAL A 560 -19.00 21.94 -15.27
C VAL A 560 -17.58 22.49 -15.31
N ARG A 561 -17.00 22.64 -16.50
CA ARG A 561 -15.66 23.22 -16.70
C ARG A 561 -15.50 24.56 -15.99
N THR A 562 -16.48 25.43 -16.15
CA THR A 562 -16.48 26.77 -15.55
C THR A 562 -16.48 26.70 -14.02
N VAL A 563 -17.31 25.83 -13.43
CA VAL A 563 -17.38 25.68 -11.96
C VAL A 563 -16.08 25.08 -11.41
N MET A 564 -15.55 24.03 -12.05
CA MET A 564 -14.32 23.37 -11.63
C MET A 564 -13.10 24.29 -11.77
N SER A 565 -13.01 25.06 -12.86
CA SER A 565 -11.93 26.04 -13.04
C SER A 565 -11.95 27.10 -11.94
N ARG A 566 -13.13 27.63 -11.59
CA ARG A 566 -13.28 28.60 -10.48
C ARG A 566 -12.92 27.99 -9.12
N LEU A 567 -13.25 26.72 -8.90
CA LEU A 567 -12.89 26.01 -7.68
C LEU A 567 -11.36 25.91 -7.57
N PHE A 568 -10.70 25.43 -8.62
CA PHE A 568 -9.26 25.22 -8.63
C PHE A 568 -8.47 26.54 -8.54
N GLU A 569 -8.86 27.56 -9.30
CA GLU A 569 -8.26 28.89 -9.20
C GLU A 569 -8.45 29.50 -7.81
N GLY A 570 -9.61 29.28 -7.18
CA GLY A 570 -9.88 29.75 -5.82
C GLY A 570 -9.07 29.00 -4.75
N LEU A 571 -8.87 27.69 -4.91
CA LEU A 571 -8.10 26.87 -3.97
C LEU A 571 -6.60 27.08 -4.11
N PHE A 572 -6.10 27.17 -5.35
CA PHE A 572 -4.68 27.14 -5.68
C PHE A 572 -4.35 28.23 -6.74
N PRO A 573 -4.50 29.52 -6.39
CA PRO A 573 -4.38 30.62 -7.37
C PRO A 573 -2.95 30.79 -7.92
N ASN A 574 -1.94 30.45 -7.12
CA ASN A 574 -0.54 30.68 -7.46
C ASN A 574 -0.04 29.58 -8.42
N LYS A 575 0.63 29.98 -9.50
CA LYS A 575 1.34 29.06 -10.40
C LYS A 575 2.43 28.30 -9.64
N SER A 576 2.52 27.01 -9.90
CA SER A 576 3.65 26.19 -9.48
C SER A 576 4.92 26.60 -10.22
N ARG A 577 6.10 26.39 -9.62
CA ARG A 577 7.39 26.59 -10.31
C ARG A 577 7.58 25.69 -11.52
N PHE A 578 6.81 24.61 -11.62
CA PHE A 578 6.83 23.64 -12.71
C PHE A 578 6.01 24.10 -13.92
N GLU A 579 5.22 25.17 -13.79
CA GLU A 579 4.37 25.68 -14.87
C GLU A 579 5.08 26.73 -15.74
N LEU A 580 4.70 26.76 -17.02
CA LEU A 580 5.13 27.75 -18.02
C LEU A 580 4.77 29.21 -17.65
#